data_AF-A0A5C7PYB3-F1
#
_entry.id   AF-A0A5C7PYB3-F1
#
_cell.length_a   1.000
_cell.length_b   1.000
_cell.length_c   1.000
_cell.angle_alpha   90.00
_cell.angle_beta   90.00
_cell.angle_gamma   90.00
#
_symmetry.space_group_name_H-M   'P 1'
#
loop_
_entity.id
_entity.type
_entity.pdbx_description
1 polymer ?
#
loop_
_entity_poly.entity_id
_entity_poly.type
_entity_poly.pdbx_seq_one_letter_code
_entity_poly.pdbx_strand_id
1 'polypeptide(L)'
;MNTSHPIVLAIDVSNHIHADWHVVGHRCHEVTLSRLKELVAFLRPAEVHLAFDSATSIRQQCFPDYKAGRPEKDPLLLNEIADLETKAMDLGWTISLLYDLEADDVIANLVRNRYPGAKVVIASTDRDLYQLLQAGRVLMLKKFGTSKPGTPREPVWYSADNLIAEYGFGPAFWMDYSSLIGKADQWPGCEGIGEVKGKQLIQDLGFLDNWLPQVESLTHPYITERIRQSLLVFRDLLLPEIRWLATLGGSKAPYEKPQPRSEPIICPGEAPSATLEHVPEPAPSLEKPDMPPEAPAIPSLSHNGLLSTIRGKLTIFSGSVFGKLEELWRQAVSHGIELGLDEETVVATAKLAFDTFIRPYDLPFVPNSIEPAVDDRLWAMVEKLIRSAMKPRP
;
A
#
# COMPACT_ATOMS: atom_id res chain seq x y z
N MET A 1 -3.93 -18.83 29.09
CA MET A 1 -4.44 -19.27 27.78
C MET A 1 -3.43 -20.23 27.18
N ASN A 2 -3.79 -21.51 27.06
CA ASN A 2 -2.90 -22.53 26.50
C ASN A 2 -2.90 -22.37 24.97
N THR A 3 -1.95 -21.60 24.42
CA THR A 3 -1.92 -21.28 22.99
C THR A 3 -1.03 -22.27 22.25
N SER A 4 -1.63 -23.29 21.67
CA SER A 4 -0.98 -24.29 20.80
C SER A 4 -0.44 -23.73 19.47
N HIS A 5 -0.57 -22.42 19.22
CA HIS A 5 -0.15 -21.77 17.99
C HIS A 5 0.72 -20.55 18.31
N PRO A 6 1.89 -20.39 17.66
CA PRO A 6 2.75 -19.23 17.84
C PRO A 6 2.02 -17.93 17.47
N ILE A 7 2.24 -16.87 18.24
CA ILE A 7 1.67 -15.54 17.99
C ILE A 7 2.63 -14.76 17.09
N VAL A 8 2.09 -14.16 16.04
CA VAL A 8 2.79 -13.16 15.21
C VAL A 8 2.33 -11.77 15.67
N LEU A 9 3.28 -10.89 15.97
CA LEU A 9 2.99 -9.50 16.33
C LEU A 9 3.29 -8.59 15.14
N ALA A 10 2.28 -7.90 14.61
CA ALA A 10 2.41 -6.88 13.58
C ALA A 10 2.19 -5.50 14.21
N ILE A 11 3.14 -4.59 14.07
CA ILE A 11 3.14 -3.26 14.70
C ILE A 11 3.06 -2.21 13.61
N ASP A 12 2.05 -1.35 13.68
CA ASP A 12 1.95 -0.14 12.86
C ASP A 12 2.85 0.95 13.44
N VAL A 13 4.09 1.04 12.94
CA VAL A 13 5.10 1.90 13.55
C VAL A 13 4.71 3.37 13.42
N SER A 14 4.18 3.77 12.27
CA SER A 14 3.75 5.15 12.02
C SER A 14 2.72 5.60 13.04
N ASN A 15 1.70 4.79 13.32
CA ASN A 15 0.69 5.12 14.34
C ASN A 15 1.32 5.32 15.73
N HIS A 16 2.28 4.48 16.10
CA HIS A 16 2.92 4.50 17.42
C HIS A 16 3.90 5.66 17.60
N ILE A 17 4.82 5.87 16.65
CA ILE A 17 5.90 6.87 16.79
C ILE A 17 5.39 8.30 16.57
N HIS A 18 4.40 8.51 15.69
CA HIS A 18 3.79 9.83 15.54
C HIS A 18 3.08 10.26 16.83
N ALA A 19 2.39 9.35 17.52
CA ALA A 19 1.76 9.65 18.80
C ALA A 19 2.80 10.07 19.85
N ASP A 20 3.95 9.40 19.91
CA ASP A 20 5.02 9.73 20.85
C ASP A 20 5.75 11.02 20.45
N TRP A 21 5.91 11.31 19.15
CA TRP A 21 6.45 12.57 18.63
C TRP A 21 5.62 13.78 19.07
N HIS A 22 4.29 13.69 18.98
CA HIS A 22 3.42 14.79 19.42
C HIS A 22 3.47 15.08 20.91
N VAL A 23 3.91 14.11 21.73
CA VAL A 23 3.99 14.25 23.19
C VAL A 23 5.39 14.68 23.65
N VAL A 24 6.43 14.09 23.06
CA VAL A 24 7.82 14.20 23.55
C VAL A 24 8.73 14.94 22.56
N GLY A 25 8.41 14.95 21.27
CA GLY A 25 9.25 15.48 20.21
C GLY A 25 10.51 14.63 20.03
N HIS A 26 11.69 15.25 20.15
CA HIS A 26 12.97 14.55 20.05
C HIS A 26 13.09 13.37 21.01
N ARG A 27 13.79 12.33 20.56
CA ARG A 27 13.98 11.04 21.26
C ARG A 27 12.67 10.26 21.45
N CYS A 28 11.62 10.56 20.69
CA CYS A 28 10.39 9.77 20.70
C CYS A 28 10.63 8.30 20.29
N HIS A 29 11.68 8.03 19.50
CA HIS A 29 12.05 6.66 19.14
C HIS A 29 12.42 5.82 20.36
N GLU A 30 13.05 6.40 21.40
CA GLU A 30 13.41 5.69 22.62
C GLU A 30 12.18 5.31 23.44
N VAL A 31 11.22 6.24 23.53
CA VAL A 31 9.94 6.03 24.21
C VAL A 31 9.13 4.95 23.50
N THR A 32 9.06 5.04 22.16
CA THR A 32 8.41 4.05 21.31
C THR A 32 9.05 2.68 21.52
N LEU A 33 10.38 2.59 21.39
CA LEU A 33 11.13 1.34 21.53
C LEU A 33 10.94 0.70 22.91
N SER A 34 10.98 1.49 23.98
CA SER A 34 10.76 0.98 25.35
C SER A 34 9.38 0.34 25.49
N ARG A 35 8.34 1.03 25.00
CA ARG A 35 6.96 0.52 25.01
C ARG A 35 6.81 -0.75 24.16
N LEU A 36 7.45 -0.81 23.00
CA LEU A 36 7.43 -2.00 22.14
C LEU A 36 8.18 -3.18 22.79
N LYS A 37 9.27 -2.94 23.52
CA LYS A 37 9.98 -3.98 24.28
C LYS A 37 9.11 -4.55 25.39
N GLU A 38 8.40 -3.71 26.13
CA GLU A 38 7.42 -4.15 27.13
C GLU A 38 6.32 -5.00 26.47
N LEU A 39 5.86 -4.61 25.28
CA LEU A 39 4.83 -5.34 24.54
C LEU A 39 5.31 -6.72 24.11
N VAL A 40 6.50 -6.80 23.52
CA VAL A 40 7.12 -8.06 23.11
C VAL A 40 7.37 -8.96 24.32
N ALA A 41 7.84 -8.42 25.45
CA ALA A 41 8.03 -9.18 26.68
C ALA A 41 6.72 -9.73 27.26
N PHE A 42 5.62 -8.97 27.14
CA PHE A 42 4.29 -9.36 27.59
C PHE A 42 3.67 -10.44 26.69
N LEU A 43 3.70 -10.26 25.37
CA LEU A 43 3.08 -11.19 24.43
C LEU A 43 3.92 -12.43 24.13
N ARG A 44 5.25 -12.33 24.24
CA ARG A 44 6.22 -13.35 23.83
C ARG A 44 5.91 -13.93 22.44
N PRO A 45 5.80 -13.07 21.41
CA PRO A 45 5.48 -13.51 20.06
C PRO A 45 6.63 -14.37 19.49
N ALA A 46 6.29 -15.26 18.57
CA ALA A 46 7.28 -16.02 17.82
C ALA A 46 7.98 -15.15 16.76
N GLU A 47 7.24 -14.20 16.17
CA GLU A 47 7.75 -13.27 15.17
C GLU A 47 7.22 -11.86 15.45
N VAL A 48 8.07 -10.86 15.26
CA VAL A 48 7.75 -9.44 15.43
C VAL A 48 7.99 -8.73 14.10
N HIS A 49 6.95 -8.09 13.57
CA HIS A 49 6.97 -7.32 12.33
C HIS A 49 6.67 -5.86 12.63
N LEU A 50 7.57 -4.97 12.22
CA LEU A 50 7.37 -3.53 12.25
C LEU A 50 7.01 -3.09 10.85
N ALA A 51 5.75 -2.71 10.65
CA ALA A 51 5.24 -2.20 9.39
C ALA A 51 5.47 -0.69 9.29
N PHE A 52 6.09 -0.26 8.20
CA PHE A 52 6.37 1.15 7.90
C PHE A 52 5.66 1.59 6.63
N ASP A 53 5.38 2.89 6.53
CA ASP A 53 4.97 3.51 5.27
C ASP A 53 6.15 3.56 4.30
N SER A 54 5.88 3.26 3.03
CA SER A 54 6.79 3.61 1.93
C SER A 54 6.89 5.13 1.77
N ALA A 55 8.03 5.59 1.22
CA ALA A 55 8.25 6.99 0.87
C ALA A 55 7.23 7.50 -0.16
N THR A 56 6.74 6.60 -1.00
CA THR A 56 5.69 6.82 -2.00
C THR A 56 4.47 5.95 -1.68
N SER A 57 3.29 6.41 -2.10
CA SER A 57 2.02 5.68 -1.94
C SER A 57 1.31 5.53 -3.28
N ILE A 58 0.93 4.31 -3.65
CA ILE A 58 0.15 4.04 -4.86
C ILE A 58 -1.18 4.79 -4.84
N ARG A 59 -1.76 5.00 -3.65
CA ARG A 59 -2.99 5.78 -3.49
C ARG A 59 -2.78 7.24 -3.87
N GLN A 60 -1.69 7.85 -3.43
CA GLN A 60 -1.35 9.23 -3.80
C GLN A 60 -1.02 9.36 -5.29
N GLN A 61 -0.36 8.35 -5.88
CA GLN A 61 -0.06 8.33 -7.32
C GLN A 61 -1.34 8.25 -8.16
N CYS A 62 -2.31 7.42 -7.77
CA CYS A 62 -3.58 7.29 -8.48
C CYS A 62 -4.56 8.44 -8.17
N PHE A 63 -4.53 8.97 -6.96
CA PHE A 63 -5.44 10.00 -6.45
C PHE A 63 -4.65 11.10 -5.73
N PRO A 64 -4.22 12.16 -6.44
CA PRO A 64 -3.39 13.22 -5.86
C PRO A 64 -3.98 13.92 -4.63
N ASP A 65 -5.32 13.98 -4.53
CA ASP A 65 -6.02 14.60 -3.39
C ASP A 65 -6.05 13.70 -2.14
N TYR A 66 -5.68 12.41 -2.27
CA TYR A 66 -5.64 11.47 -1.15
C TYR A 66 -4.61 11.90 -0.10
N LYS A 67 -5.06 12.15 1.14
CA LYS A 67 -4.23 12.66 2.24
C LYS A 67 -3.53 14.00 1.95
N ALA A 68 -3.93 14.74 0.92
CA ALA A 68 -3.28 16.00 0.53
C ALA A 68 -3.36 17.10 1.60
N GLY A 69 -4.37 17.04 2.49
CA GLY A 69 -4.49 17.96 3.62
C GLY A 69 -3.59 17.64 4.82
N ARG A 70 -2.85 16.51 4.81
CA ARG A 70 -1.94 16.17 5.90
C ARG A 70 -0.62 16.96 5.76
N PRO A 71 -0.11 17.55 6.85
CA PRO A 71 1.19 18.21 6.81
C PRO A 71 2.30 17.21 6.49
N GLU A 72 3.34 17.66 5.79
CA GLU A 72 4.54 16.86 5.57
C GLU A 72 5.17 16.45 6.91
N LYS A 73 5.78 15.26 6.93
CA LYS A 73 6.46 14.76 8.13
C LYS A 73 7.66 15.66 8.42
N ASP A 74 7.82 16.06 9.68
CA ASP A 74 8.99 16.81 10.13
C ASP A 74 10.27 16.00 9.80
N PRO A 75 11.28 16.57 9.14
CA PRO A 75 12.55 15.88 8.86
C PRO A 75 13.20 15.28 10.12
N LEU A 76 13.02 15.90 11.28
CA LEU A 76 13.51 15.37 12.54
C LEU A 76 12.77 14.10 12.96
N LEU A 77 11.46 14.02 12.70
CA LEU A 77 10.70 12.78 12.92
C LEU A 77 11.17 11.67 11.98
N LEU A 78 11.55 11.99 10.73
CA LEU A 78 12.12 10.97 9.82
C LEU A 78 13.41 10.37 10.38
N ASN A 79 14.27 11.19 11.00
CA ASN A 79 15.47 10.69 11.68
C ASN A 79 15.13 9.78 12.87
N GLU A 80 14.12 10.15 13.68
CA GLU A 80 13.65 9.33 14.79
C GLU A 80 13.10 7.97 14.31
N ILE A 81 12.40 7.94 13.17
CA ILE A 81 11.92 6.70 12.55
C ILE A 81 13.10 5.82 12.14
N ALA A 82 14.13 6.38 11.50
CA ALA A 82 15.33 5.64 11.09
C ALA A 82 16.13 5.08 12.29
N ASP A 83 16.22 5.86 13.38
CA ASP A 83 16.82 5.41 14.64
C ASP A 83 16.03 4.26 15.28
N LEU A 84 14.70 4.34 15.25
CA LEU A 84 13.83 3.26 15.72
C LEU A 84 14.04 1.98 14.90
N GLU A 85 14.10 2.11 13.58
CA GLU A 85 14.34 0.99 12.65
C GLU A 85 15.66 0.28 12.96
N THR A 86 16.76 1.04 13.05
CA THR A 86 18.09 0.50 13.35
C THR A 86 18.09 -0.27 14.68
N LYS A 87 17.53 0.34 15.73
CA LYS A 87 17.46 -0.29 17.06
C LYS A 87 16.52 -1.50 17.11
N ALA A 88 15.47 -1.52 16.30
CA ALA A 88 14.57 -2.66 16.19
C ALA A 88 15.25 -3.86 15.50
N MET A 89 16.05 -3.60 14.46
CA MET A 89 16.86 -4.64 13.80
C MET A 89 17.87 -5.28 14.78
N ASP A 90 18.53 -4.49 15.63
CA ASP A 90 19.46 -4.98 16.66
C ASP A 90 18.80 -5.93 17.68
N LEU A 91 17.48 -5.83 17.85
CA LEU A 91 16.68 -6.71 18.71
C LEU A 91 16.19 -7.97 18.00
N GLY A 92 16.51 -8.13 16.71
CA GLY A 92 16.04 -9.23 15.88
C GLY A 92 14.59 -9.09 15.42
N TRP A 93 14.01 -7.88 15.47
CA TRP A 93 12.66 -7.65 14.94
C TRP A 93 12.71 -7.45 13.43
N THR A 94 11.68 -7.92 12.73
CA THR A 94 11.61 -7.86 11.27
C THR A 94 11.05 -6.52 10.82
N ILE A 95 11.80 -5.77 10.03
CA ILE A 95 11.31 -4.59 9.33
C ILE A 95 10.50 -5.05 8.12
N SER A 96 9.23 -4.65 8.06
CA SER A 96 8.30 -5.00 7.00
C SER A 96 7.92 -3.73 6.24
N LEU A 97 8.38 -3.65 5.00
CA LEU A 97 8.16 -2.51 4.12
C LEU A 97 7.87 -3.06 2.72
N LEU A 98 6.86 -2.53 2.05
CA LEU A 98 6.57 -2.83 0.66
C LEU A 98 6.54 -1.53 -0.14
N TYR A 99 7.22 -1.53 -1.29
CA TYR A 99 7.30 -0.35 -2.15
C TYR A 99 5.92 0.12 -2.59
N ASP A 100 5.70 1.44 -2.55
CA ASP A 100 4.45 2.14 -2.84
C ASP A 100 3.26 1.81 -1.92
N LEU A 101 3.46 1.06 -0.84
CA LEU A 101 2.40 0.65 0.06
C LEU A 101 2.51 1.32 1.44
N GLU A 102 1.35 1.57 2.05
CA GLU A 102 1.25 2.12 3.40
C GLU A 102 1.40 1.00 4.44
N ALA A 103 1.71 1.36 5.69
CA ALA A 103 1.91 0.37 6.77
C ALA A 103 0.70 -0.58 6.92
N ASP A 104 -0.52 -0.05 6.72
CA ASP A 104 -1.76 -0.83 6.80
C ASP A 104 -1.85 -1.93 5.74
N ASP A 105 -1.37 -1.66 4.52
CA ASP A 105 -1.32 -2.65 3.44
C ASP A 105 -0.27 -3.73 3.71
N VAL A 106 0.87 -3.34 4.28
CA VAL A 106 1.91 -4.28 4.71
C VAL A 106 1.32 -5.22 5.77
N ILE A 107 0.62 -4.70 6.77
CA ILE A 107 -0.05 -5.51 7.80
C ILE A 107 -1.11 -6.43 7.17
N ALA A 108 -1.92 -5.91 6.25
CA ALA A 108 -2.89 -6.73 5.54
C ALA A 108 -2.25 -7.88 4.75
N ASN A 109 -1.11 -7.62 4.07
CA ASN A 109 -0.34 -8.64 3.37
C ASN A 109 0.20 -9.70 4.34
N LEU A 110 0.75 -9.29 5.49
CA LEU A 110 1.22 -10.22 6.52
C LEU A 110 0.09 -11.14 7.01
N VAL A 111 -1.07 -10.57 7.32
CA VAL A 111 -2.23 -11.30 7.88
C VAL A 111 -2.86 -12.27 6.88
N ARG A 112 -2.90 -11.90 5.59
CA ARG A 112 -3.63 -12.65 4.55
C ARG A 112 -2.73 -13.62 3.79
N ASN A 113 -1.49 -13.23 3.49
CA ASN A 113 -0.62 -13.96 2.56
C ASN A 113 0.54 -14.67 3.28
N ARG A 114 1.22 -13.98 4.20
CA ARG A 114 2.41 -14.55 4.87
C ARG A 114 2.07 -15.48 6.02
N TYR A 115 1.02 -15.17 6.77
CA TYR A 115 0.58 -15.92 7.95
C TYR A 115 -0.89 -16.36 7.87
N PRO A 116 -1.32 -17.02 6.77
CA PRO A 116 -2.67 -17.55 6.68
C PRO A 116 -2.88 -18.59 7.78
N GLY A 117 -3.89 -18.39 8.63
CA GLY A 117 -4.22 -19.30 9.73
C GLY A 117 -3.43 -19.11 11.02
N ALA A 118 -2.35 -18.31 11.04
CA ALA A 118 -1.64 -18.02 12.29
C ALA A 118 -2.42 -17.02 13.16
N LYS A 119 -2.16 -17.05 14.48
CA LYS A 119 -2.66 -16.03 15.40
C LYS A 119 -1.85 -14.75 15.22
N VAL A 120 -2.52 -13.66 14.87
CA VAL A 120 -1.88 -12.36 14.65
C VAL A 120 -2.43 -11.35 15.65
N VAL A 121 -1.54 -10.64 16.33
CA VAL A 121 -1.87 -9.45 17.12
C VAL A 121 -1.39 -8.23 16.35
N ILE A 122 -2.30 -7.32 16.05
CA ILE A 122 -2.01 -6.05 15.38
C ILE A 122 -1.94 -4.94 16.44
N ALA A 123 -0.78 -4.33 16.64
CA ALA A 123 -0.63 -3.16 17.50
C ALA A 123 -0.84 -1.89 16.67
N SER A 124 -2.04 -1.32 16.73
CA SER A 124 -2.42 -0.06 16.09
C SER A 124 -3.72 0.47 16.70
N THR A 125 -3.94 1.78 16.56
CA THR A 125 -5.23 2.43 16.84
C THR A 125 -6.05 2.74 15.59
N ASP A 126 -5.51 2.52 14.39
CA ASP A 126 -6.22 2.82 13.14
C ASP A 126 -7.41 1.87 12.94
N ARG A 127 -8.59 2.44 12.67
CA ARG A 127 -9.81 1.68 12.44
C ARG A 127 -9.83 1.03 11.06
N ASP A 128 -8.99 1.45 10.12
CA ASP A 128 -8.93 0.84 8.77
C ASP A 128 -8.56 -0.64 8.84
N LEU A 129 -7.77 -1.02 9.86
CA LEU A 129 -7.34 -2.38 10.15
C LEU A 129 -8.45 -3.27 10.73
N TYR A 130 -9.62 -2.71 11.08
CA TYR A 130 -10.75 -3.50 11.56
C TYR A 130 -11.21 -4.55 10.53
N GLN A 131 -11.04 -4.27 9.23
CA GLN A 131 -11.33 -5.21 8.15
C GLN A 131 -10.48 -6.50 8.20
N LEU A 132 -9.40 -6.52 8.98
CA LEU A 132 -8.50 -7.66 9.17
C LEU A 132 -8.87 -8.54 10.36
N LEU A 133 -9.76 -8.08 11.25
CA LEU A 133 -10.16 -8.82 12.44
C LEU A 133 -10.79 -10.16 12.07
N GLN A 134 -10.42 -11.22 12.78
CA GLN A 134 -10.94 -12.57 12.58
C GLN A 134 -11.06 -13.28 13.92
N ALA A 135 -12.24 -13.82 14.20
CA ALA A 135 -12.56 -14.45 15.47
C ALA A 135 -11.51 -15.52 15.85
N GLY A 136 -10.95 -15.39 17.06
CA GLY A 136 -9.93 -16.31 17.59
C GLY A 136 -8.56 -16.29 16.90
N ARG A 137 -8.40 -15.54 15.80
CA ARG A 137 -7.18 -15.52 14.99
C ARG A 137 -6.49 -14.16 14.94
N VAL A 138 -7.22 -13.11 14.59
CA VAL A 138 -6.65 -11.76 14.40
C VAL A 138 -7.33 -10.80 15.36
N LEU A 139 -6.53 -10.19 16.23
CA LEU A 139 -6.95 -9.25 17.25
C LEU A 139 -6.13 -7.97 17.14
N MET A 140 -6.72 -6.85 17.55
CA MET A 140 -6.01 -5.59 17.67
C MET A 140 -5.71 -5.28 19.13
N LEU A 141 -4.53 -4.69 19.36
CA LEU A 141 -4.12 -4.12 20.63
C LEU A 141 -4.03 -2.61 20.47
N LYS A 142 -5.08 -1.90 20.90
CA LYS A 142 -5.22 -0.45 20.71
C LYS A 142 -4.37 0.36 21.66
N LYS A 143 -4.18 -0.13 22.89
CA LYS A 143 -3.36 0.54 23.90
C LYS A 143 -2.59 -0.50 24.69
N PHE A 144 -1.31 -0.21 24.88
CA PHE A 144 -0.40 -1.01 25.67
C PHE A 144 0.66 -0.10 26.31
N GLY A 145 1.12 -0.47 27.50
CA GLY A 145 2.16 0.25 28.22
C GLY A 145 1.66 1.44 29.04
N THR A 146 2.60 2.13 29.67
CA THR A 146 2.32 3.13 30.71
C THR A 146 2.45 4.57 30.20
N SER A 147 1.71 5.52 30.78
CA SER A 147 2.01 6.96 30.67
C SER A 147 2.92 7.45 31.80
N LYS A 148 3.19 6.58 32.79
CA LYS A 148 4.03 6.82 33.96
C LYS A 148 4.80 5.54 34.31
N PRO A 149 6.12 5.60 34.51
CA PRO A 149 6.89 4.45 34.97
C PRO A 149 6.26 3.84 36.22
N GLY A 150 5.98 2.52 36.19
CA GLY A 150 5.50 1.76 37.35
C GLY A 150 3.99 1.64 37.53
N THR A 151 3.14 2.20 36.67
CA THR A 151 1.68 1.95 36.69
C THR A 151 1.25 1.10 35.51
N PRO A 152 1.02 -0.23 35.67
CA PRO A 152 0.53 -1.06 34.59
C PRO A 152 -0.83 -0.56 34.12
N ARG A 153 -0.97 -0.24 32.83
CA ARG A 153 -2.29 -0.18 32.21
C ARG A 153 -2.63 -1.56 31.68
N GLU A 154 -3.87 -1.98 31.91
CA GLU A 154 -4.38 -3.17 31.27
C GLU A 154 -4.37 -2.98 29.74
N PRO A 155 -3.91 -3.99 28.98
CA PRO A 155 -3.94 -3.94 27.53
C PRO A 155 -5.38 -3.78 27.03
N VAL A 156 -5.60 -2.82 26.13
CA VAL A 156 -6.91 -2.61 25.52
C VAL A 156 -6.98 -3.42 24.24
N TRP A 157 -7.58 -4.61 24.37
CA TRP A 157 -7.84 -5.52 23.26
C TRP A 157 -9.08 -5.13 22.48
N TYR A 158 -9.06 -5.40 21.18
CA TYR A 158 -10.20 -5.22 20.30
C TYR A 158 -10.30 -6.39 19.32
N SER A 159 -11.42 -7.08 19.36
CA SER A 159 -11.71 -8.30 18.60
C SER A 159 -12.86 -8.09 17.62
N ALA A 160 -13.08 -9.09 16.75
CA ALA A 160 -14.28 -9.14 15.92
C ALA A 160 -15.58 -9.07 16.75
N ASP A 161 -15.61 -9.70 17.93
CA ASP A 161 -16.78 -9.67 18.82
C ASP A 161 -17.00 -8.28 19.41
N ASN A 162 -15.93 -7.55 19.73
CA ASN A 162 -16.03 -6.15 20.17
C ASN A 162 -16.59 -5.26 19.05
N LEU A 163 -16.13 -5.46 17.82
CA LEU A 163 -16.63 -4.76 16.65
C LEU A 163 -18.12 -5.06 16.42
N ILE A 164 -18.56 -6.31 16.56
CA ILE A 164 -19.98 -6.68 16.46
C ILE A 164 -20.80 -6.05 17.59
N ALA A 165 -20.30 -6.06 18.82
CA ALA A 165 -21.00 -5.43 19.95
C ALA A 165 -21.15 -3.92 19.76
N GLU A 166 -20.13 -3.25 19.20
CA GLU A 166 -20.11 -1.80 19.01
C GLU A 166 -20.88 -1.36 17.76
N TYR A 167 -20.78 -2.11 16.65
CA TYR A 167 -21.32 -1.72 15.33
C TYR A 167 -22.49 -2.59 14.85
N GLY A 168 -22.74 -3.75 15.45
CA GLY A 168 -23.83 -4.68 15.09
C GLY A 168 -23.61 -5.47 13.80
N PHE A 169 -22.45 -5.35 13.16
CA PHE A 169 -22.02 -6.12 11.99
C PHE A 169 -20.56 -6.53 12.15
N GLY A 170 -20.11 -7.51 11.37
CA GLY A 170 -18.74 -8.04 11.46
C GLY A 170 -17.71 -7.33 10.56
N PRO A 171 -16.42 -7.71 10.65
CA PRO A 171 -15.31 -7.12 9.89
C PRO A 171 -15.52 -7.08 8.37
N ALA A 172 -16.24 -8.05 7.80
CA ALA A 172 -16.54 -8.10 6.37
C ALA A 172 -17.32 -6.87 5.87
N PHE A 173 -18.16 -6.27 6.72
CA PHE A 173 -18.95 -5.09 6.38
C PHE A 173 -18.22 -3.77 6.63
N TRP A 174 -17.03 -3.82 7.26
CA TRP A 174 -16.30 -2.63 7.67
C TRP A 174 -15.96 -1.72 6.49
N MET A 175 -15.63 -2.34 5.35
CA MET A 175 -15.30 -1.67 4.10
C MET A 175 -16.48 -0.88 3.54
N ASP A 176 -17.63 -1.53 3.39
CA ASP A 176 -18.86 -0.90 2.92
C ASP A 176 -19.33 0.22 3.86
N TYR A 177 -19.26 -0.03 5.17
CA TYR A 177 -19.56 0.99 6.19
C TYR A 177 -18.65 2.22 6.07
N SER A 178 -17.32 2.01 6.05
CA SER A 178 -16.33 3.10 5.95
C SER A 178 -16.44 3.86 4.63
N SER A 179 -16.85 3.16 3.56
CA SER A 179 -17.05 3.78 2.25
C SER A 179 -18.28 4.70 2.25
N LEU A 180 -19.39 4.27 2.88
CA LEU A 180 -20.61 5.08 3.00
C LEU A 180 -20.39 6.36 3.81
N ILE A 181 -19.70 6.28 4.95
CA ILE A 181 -19.58 7.43 5.85
C ILE A 181 -18.46 8.39 5.44
N GLY A 182 -17.51 7.90 4.62
CA GLY A 182 -16.33 8.65 4.23
C GLY A 182 -15.30 8.80 5.35
N LYS A 183 -14.13 9.32 4.98
CA LYS A 183 -13.05 9.63 5.90
C LYS A 183 -12.42 10.94 5.43
N ALA A 184 -12.66 12.01 6.20
CA ALA A 184 -12.49 13.40 5.74
C ALA A 184 -11.13 13.70 5.07
N ASP A 185 -10.05 13.07 5.52
CA ASP A 185 -8.69 13.24 5.01
C ASP A 185 -8.28 12.22 3.93
N GLN A 186 -9.17 11.28 3.56
CA GLN A 186 -8.87 10.20 2.63
C GLN A 186 -9.85 10.13 1.46
N TRP A 187 -11.16 10.20 1.71
CA TRP A 187 -12.18 10.18 0.65
C TRP A 187 -13.53 10.72 1.15
N PRO A 188 -14.34 11.34 0.26
CA PRO A 188 -15.70 11.73 0.60
C PRO A 188 -16.58 10.49 0.83
N GLY A 189 -17.53 10.59 1.75
CA GLY A 189 -18.59 9.58 1.91
C GLY A 189 -19.81 9.91 1.05
N CYS A 190 -20.88 9.14 1.20
CA CYS A 190 -22.18 9.52 0.68
C CYS A 190 -22.72 10.74 1.44
N GLU A 191 -23.02 11.82 0.73
CA GLU A 191 -23.55 13.04 1.36
C GLU A 191 -24.82 12.73 2.18
N GLY A 192 -24.88 13.26 3.39
CA GLY A 192 -26.03 13.08 4.28
C GLY A 192 -26.07 11.74 5.03
N ILE A 193 -25.08 10.86 4.83
CA ILE A 193 -24.89 9.61 5.57
C ILE A 193 -23.63 9.71 6.45
N GLY A 194 -23.84 9.93 7.75
CA GLY A 194 -22.78 9.84 8.77
C GLY A 194 -22.83 8.52 9.55
N GLU A 195 -21.99 8.39 10.59
CA GLU A 195 -21.83 7.15 11.38
C GLU A 195 -23.15 6.49 11.79
N VAL A 196 -24.11 7.27 12.32
CA VAL A 196 -25.40 6.73 12.79
C VAL A 196 -26.21 6.12 11.65
N LYS A 197 -26.36 6.83 10.53
CA LYS A 197 -27.15 6.34 9.39
C LYS A 197 -26.43 5.21 8.66
N GLY A 198 -25.12 5.35 8.45
CA GLY A 198 -24.30 4.34 7.80
C GLY A 198 -24.34 3.02 8.58
N LYS A 199 -24.23 3.09 9.91
CA LYS A 199 -24.34 1.91 10.78
C LYS A 199 -25.69 1.24 10.64
N GLN A 200 -26.78 2.00 10.72
CA GLN A 200 -28.13 1.45 10.61
C GLN A 200 -28.38 0.81 9.23
N LEU A 201 -27.95 1.46 8.15
CA LEU A 201 -28.10 0.93 6.79
C LEU A 201 -27.36 -0.41 6.61
N ILE A 202 -26.13 -0.52 7.11
CA ILE A 202 -25.36 -1.77 7.03
C ILE A 202 -25.98 -2.87 7.92
N GLN A 203 -26.49 -2.52 9.10
CA GLN A 203 -27.20 -3.47 9.97
C GLN A 203 -28.48 -4.02 9.31
N ASP A 204 -29.28 -3.14 8.72
CA ASP A 204 -30.60 -3.50 8.18
C ASP A 204 -30.53 -4.14 6.79
N LEU A 205 -29.60 -3.68 5.95
CA LEU A 205 -29.55 -4.02 4.52
C LEU A 205 -28.31 -4.84 4.14
N GLY A 206 -27.30 -4.92 5.02
CA GLY A 206 -26.06 -5.64 4.77
C GLY A 206 -25.16 -4.95 3.74
N PHE A 207 -24.49 -5.76 2.91
CA PHE A 207 -23.53 -5.28 1.90
C PHE A 207 -24.18 -4.34 0.89
N LEU A 208 -23.46 -3.31 0.46
CA LEU A 208 -23.97 -2.33 -0.51
C LEU A 208 -24.41 -3.00 -1.80
N ASP A 209 -23.71 -4.06 -2.23
CA ASP A 209 -24.02 -4.79 -3.47
C ASP A 209 -25.43 -5.41 -3.45
N ASN A 210 -26.00 -5.66 -2.26
CA ASN A 210 -27.32 -6.28 -2.13
C ASN A 210 -28.47 -5.29 -2.36
N TRP A 211 -28.27 -3.99 -2.14
CA TRP A 211 -29.37 -3.03 -2.07
C TRP A 211 -29.12 -1.72 -2.81
N LEU A 212 -27.87 -1.30 -2.96
CA LEU A 212 -27.52 -0.07 -3.66
C LEU A 212 -27.92 -0.08 -5.16
N PRO A 213 -27.85 -1.22 -5.89
CA PRO A 213 -28.34 -1.27 -7.26
C PRO A 213 -29.84 -0.98 -7.41
N GLN A 214 -30.64 -1.21 -6.36
CA GLN A 214 -32.09 -1.03 -6.34
C GLN A 214 -32.54 0.14 -5.45
N VAL A 215 -31.63 1.07 -5.13
CA VAL A 215 -31.90 2.18 -4.19
C VAL A 215 -33.05 3.11 -4.63
N GLU A 216 -33.35 3.14 -5.92
CA GLU A 216 -34.42 3.95 -6.52
C GLU A 216 -35.81 3.53 -6.03
N SER A 217 -36.05 2.22 -5.92
CA SER A 217 -37.32 1.64 -5.46
C SER A 217 -37.29 1.21 -3.99
N LEU A 218 -36.12 1.29 -3.34
CA LEU A 218 -35.94 0.88 -1.95
C LEU A 218 -36.63 1.86 -0.98
N THR A 219 -37.48 1.29 -0.13
CA THR A 219 -38.12 2.01 0.98
C THR A 219 -37.38 1.70 2.27
N HIS A 220 -36.80 2.72 2.90
CA HIS A 220 -36.12 2.60 4.19
C HIS A 220 -36.23 3.93 4.97
N PRO A 221 -36.42 3.92 6.30
CA PRO A 221 -36.60 5.15 7.09
C PRO A 221 -35.46 6.16 6.96
N TYR A 222 -34.24 5.67 6.74
CA TYR A 222 -33.04 6.49 6.58
C TYR A 222 -32.73 6.88 5.13
N ILE A 223 -33.50 6.40 4.15
CA ILE A 223 -33.34 6.72 2.72
C ILE A 223 -34.48 7.64 2.29
N THR A 224 -34.34 8.92 2.67
CA THR A 224 -35.20 10.00 2.17
C THR A 224 -34.90 10.29 0.70
N GLU A 225 -35.76 11.06 0.03
CA GLU A 225 -35.52 11.42 -1.38
C GLU A 225 -34.18 12.12 -1.59
N ARG A 226 -33.80 13.04 -0.70
CA ARG A 226 -32.47 13.68 -0.77
C ARG A 226 -31.34 12.67 -0.66
N ILE A 227 -31.41 11.74 0.30
CA ILE A 227 -30.37 10.73 0.51
C ILE A 227 -30.33 9.74 -0.65
N ARG A 228 -31.48 9.41 -1.25
CA ARG A 228 -31.56 8.58 -2.46
C ARG A 228 -30.77 9.20 -3.60
N GLN A 229 -30.95 10.50 -3.87
CA GLN A 229 -30.17 11.20 -4.89
C GLN A 229 -28.66 11.17 -4.59
N SER A 230 -28.27 11.38 -3.33
CA SER A 230 -26.85 11.26 -2.92
C SER A 230 -26.31 9.83 -3.08
N LEU A 231 -27.12 8.80 -2.78
CA LEU A 231 -26.73 7.40 -2.94
C LEU A 231 -26.57 6.99 -4.41
N LEU A 232 -27.35 7.58 -5.32
CA LEU A 232 -27.18 7.37 -6.75
C LEU A 232 -25.85 7.93 -7.25
N VAL A 233 -25.55 9.18 -6.88
CA VAL A 233 -24.26 9.81 -7.18
C VAL A 233 -23.11 9.01 -6.57
N PHE A 234 -23.24 8.60 -5.31
CA PHE A 234 -22.25 7.80 -4.62
C PHE A 234 -22.01 6.46 -5.32
N ARG A 235 -23.08 5.72 -5.67
CA ARG A 235 -23.02 4.43 -6.38
C ARG A 235 -22.26 4.56 -7.70
N ASP A 236 -22.60 5.56 -8.49
CA ASP A 236 -22.17 5.64 -9.88
C ASP A 236 -20.80 6.31 -10.04
N LEU A 237 -20.46 7.28 -9.18
CA LEU A 237 -19.26 8.10 -9.34
C LEU A 237 -18.19 7.86 -8.28
N LEU A 238 -18.57 7.58 -7.03
CA LEU A 238 -17.61 7.60 -5.90
C LEU A 238 -17.24 6.20 -5.39
N LEU A 239 -18.20 5.28 -5.34
CA LEU A 239 -18.04 3.98 -4.69
C LEU A 239 -16.88 3.13 -5.27
N PRO A 240 -16.66 3.06 -6.60
CA PRO A 240 -15.53 2.30 -7.14
C PRO A 240 -14.18 2.82 -6.65
N GLU A 241 -14.00 4.15 -6.65
CA GLU A 241 -12.78 4.83 -6.20
C GLU A 241 -12.57 4.62 -4.70
N ILE A 242 -13.61 4.86 -3.91
CA ILE A 242 -13.56 4.72 -2.45
C ILE A 242 -13.25 3.29 -2.03
N ARG A 243 -13.90 2.30 -2.66
CA ARG A 243 -13.62 0.88 -2.35
C ARG A 243 -12.18 0.53 -2.66
N TRP A 244 -11.63 1.03 -3.76
CA TRP A 244 -10.24 0.83 -4.12
C TRP A 244 -9.30 1.46 -3.08
N LEU A 245 -9.58 2.70 -2.67
CA LEU A 245 -8.80 3.42 -1.65
C LEU A 245 -8.87 2.75 -0.28
N ALA A 246 -10.06 2.36 0.18
CA ALA A 246 -10.26 1.82 1.52
C ALA A 246 -9.79 0.36 1.70
N THR A 247 -9.65 -0.39 0.60
CA THR A 247 -9.32 -1.83 0.67
C THR A 247 -7.83 -1.98 0.96
N LEU A 248 -7.52 -2.66 2.05
CA LEU A 248 -6.12 -2.94 2.40
C LEU A 248 -5.62 -4.19 1.69
N GLY A 249 -4.31 -4.25 1.44
CA GLY A 249 -3.63 -5.49 1.05
C GLY A 249 -3.85 -5.91 -0.41
N GLY A 250 -4.20 -4.95 -1.27
CA GLY A 250 -4.09 -5.10 -2.71
C GLY A 250 -5.31 -4.62 -3.48
N SER A 251 -5.26 -3.36 -3.91
CA SER A 251 -5.60 -3.08 -5.30
C SER A 251 -4.64 -3.83 -6.24
N LYS A 252 -4.88 -5.13 -6.42
CA LYS A 252 -4.12 -5.98 -7.37
C LYS A 252 -4.50 -5.71 -8.84
N ALA A 253 -5.34 -4.72 -9.12
CA ALA A 253 -5.60 -4.21 -10.46
C ALA A 253 -5.19 -2.72 -10.51
N PRO A 254 -4.51 -2.26 -11.58
CA PRO A 254 -4.46 -0.83 -11.84
C PRO A 254 -5.90 -0.29 -11.78
N TYR A 255 -6.12 0.81 -11.08
CA TYR A 255 -7.42 1.46 -11.09
C TYR A 255 -7.71 1.91 -12.53
N GLU A 256 -8.53 1.16 -13.26
CA GLU A 256 -9.10 1.62 -14.51
C GLU A 256 -10.29 2.51 -14.15
N LYS A 257 -10.10 3.83 -14.27
CA LYS A 257 -11.20 4.78 -14.10
C LYS A 257 -12.35 4.34 -15.01
N PRO A 258 -13.56 4.10 -14.48
CA PRO A 258 -14.71 3.78 -15.31
C PRO A 258 -14.86 4.88 -16.36
N GLN A 259 -14.81 4.50 -17.63
CA GLN A 259 -15.12 5.43 -18.71
C GLN A 259 -16.55 5.94 -18.47
N PRO A 260 -16.80 7.25 -18.48
CA PRO A 260 -18.17 7.75 -18.40
C PRO A 260 -18.99 7.07 -19.50
N ARG A 261 -20.22 6.66 -19.19
CA ARG A 261 -21.12 6.11 -20.21
C ARG A 261 -21.16 7.10 -21.37
N SER A 262 -20.84 6.63 -22.57
CA SER A 262 -20.88 7.41 -23.81
C SER A 262 -22.30 7.85 -24.19
N GLU A 263 -23.31 7.36 -23.47
CA GLU A 263 -24.69 7.75 -23.64
C GLU A 263 -25.07 8.79 -22.58
N PRO A 264 -25.50 10.00 -22.98
CA PRO A 264 -26.08 10.94 -22.03
C PRO A 264 -27.29 10.29 -21.36
N ILE A 265 -27.41 10.49 -20.05
CA ILE A 265 -28.63 10.15 -19.31
C ILE A 265 -29.74 11.04 -19.89
N ILE A 266 -30.58 10.47 -20.74
CA ILE A 266 -31.79 11.13 -21.21
C ILE A 266 -32.78 11.08 -20.05
N CYS A 267 -32.88 12.19 -19.32
CA CYS A 267 -34.04 12.44 -18.45
C CYS A 267 -35.31 12.38 -19.33
N PRO A 268 -36.31 11.54 -19.02
CA PRO A 268 -37.55 11.52 -19.79
C PRO A 268 -38.30 12.82 -19.53
N GLY A 269 -38.18 13.80 -20.44
CA GLY A 269 -38.95 15.04 -20.33
C GLY A 269 -38.52 16.22 -21.20
N GLU A 270 -37.29 16.30 -21.71
CA GLU A 270 -36.87 17.46 -22.48
C GLU A 270 -36.56 17.09 -23.94
N ALA A 271 -37.48 17.46 -24.83
CA ALA A 271 -37.26 17.44 -26.27
C ALA A 271 -36.25 18.55 -26.64
N PRO A 272 -35.23 18.27 -27.46
CA PRO A 272 -34.27 19.29 -27.86
C PRO A 272 -34.88 20.20 -28.94
N SER A 273 -35.04 21.48 -28.61
CA SER A 273 -35.28 22.55 -29.58
C SER A 273 -33.97 22.88 -30.30
N ALA A 274 -34.03 22.87 -31.63
CA ALA A 274 -32.93 23.17 -32.53
C ALA A 274 -32.57 24.66 -32.54
N THR A 275 -31.26 24.96 -32.59
CA THR A 275 -30.69 25.87 -33.60
C THR A 275 -29.19 25.60 -33.77
N LEU A 276 -28.82 25.24 -34.99
CA LEU A 276 -27.46 25.28 -35.53
C LEU A 276 -27.11 26.75 -35.83
N GLU A 277 -25.94 27.22 -35.44
CA GLU A 277 -25.18 28.17 -36.27
C GLU A 277 -23.70 28.28 -35.84
N HIS A 278 -22.86 28.26 -36.89
CA HIS A 278 -21.49 28.77 -36.99
C HIS A 278 -20.30 27.93 -36.47
N VAL A 279 -19.67 27.26 -37.45
CA VAL A 279 -18.28 26.78 -37.43
C VAL A 279 -17.44 27.78 -38.26
N PRO A 280 -16.34 28.35 -37.74
CA PRO A 280 -15.28 28.91 -38.57
C PRO A 280 -14.21 27.86 -38.89
N GLU A 281 -13.64 28.01 -40.09
CA GLU A 281 -12.62 27.18 -40.76
C GLU A 281 -11.32 26.91 -39.96
N PRO A 282 -10.55 25.86 -40.32
CA PRO A 282 -9.34 25.46 -39.59
C PRO A 282 -8.13 26.37 -39.88
N ALA A 283 -7.39 26.70 -38.82
CA ALA A 283 -6.09 27.35 -38.87
C ALA A 283 -4.98 26.40 -39.39
N PRO A 284 -3.87 26.92 -39.94
CA PRO A 284 -2.95 26.18 -40.78
C PRO A 284 -2.00 25.25 -40.00
N SER A 285 -1.53 24.23 -40.72
CA SER A 285 -0.53 23.24 -40.32
C SER A 285 0.74 23.86 -39.74
N LEU A 286 1.04 23.54 -38.48
CA LEU A 286 2.33 23.84 -37.85
C LEU A 286 3.39 22.83 -38.28
N GLU A 287 4.52 23.37 -38.73
CA GLU A 287 5.72 22.68 -39.18
C GLU A 287 6.33 21.79 -38.09
N LYS A 288 7.03 20.73 -38.51
CA LYS A 288 7.78 19.82 -37.62
C LYS A 288 8.87 20.61 -36.88
N PRO A 289 9.00 20.48 -35.56
CA PRO A 289 10.14 21.05 -34.85
C PRO A 289 11.44 20.33 -35.20
N ASP A 290 12.50 21.12 -35.36
CA ASP A 290 13.87 20.68 -35.62
C ASP A 290 14.37 19.67 -34.58
N MET A 291 15.21 18.74 -35.05
CA MET A 291 15.93 17.77 -34.22
C MET A 291 16.75 18.50 -33.14
N PRO A 292 16.67 18.08 -31.86
CA PRO A 292 17.55 18.63 -30.83
C PRO A 292 19.01 18.22 -31.13
N PRO A 293 20.00 19.05 -30.71
CA PRO A 293 21.41 18.73 -30.89
C PRO A 293 21.78 17.42 -30.17
N GLU A 294 22.77 16.71 -30.72
CA GLU A 294 23.31 15.46 -30.18
C GLU A 294 23.49 15.55 -28.66
N ALA A 295 22.88 14.58 -27.96
CA ALA A 295 23.02 14.43 -26.52
C ALA A 295 24.49 14.34 -26.12
N PRO A 296 24.91 15.00 -25.02
CA PRO A 296 26.30 14.90 -24.55
C PRO A 296 26.65 13.44 -24.27
N ALA A 297 27.87 13.04 -24.63
CA ALA A 297 28.37 11.70 -24.37
C ALA A 297 28.26 11.38 -22.87
N ILE A 298 27.41 10.40 -22.56
CA ILE A 298 27.15 9.96 -21.19
C ILE A 298 28.43 9.28 -20.67
N PRO A 299 28.95 9.65 -19.49
CA PRO A 299 30.19 9.07 -18.97
C PRO A 299 30.03 7.57 -18.75
N SER A 300 30.88 6.76 -19.38
CA SER A 300 30.94 5.33 -19.16
C SER A 300 31.53 5.03 -17.78
N LEU A 301 30.82 4.25 -16.97
CA LEU A 301 31.31 3.81 -15.67
C LEU A 301 32.32 2.67 -15.87
N SER A 302 33.47 2.75 -15.20
CA SER A 302 34.38 1.61 -15.09
C SER A 302 33.71 0.47 -14.32
N HIS A 303 34.12 -0.79 -14.53
CA HIS A 303 33.58 -1.96 -13.84
C HIS A 303 33.47 -1.76 -12.31
N ASN A 304 34.49 -1.15 -11.70
CA ASN A 304 34.50 -0.90 -10.25
C ASN A 304 33.61 0.27 -9.84
N GLY A 305 33.46 1.29 -10.68
CA GLY A 305 32.55 2.42 -10.44
C GLY A 305 31.08 2.02 -10.59
N LEU A 306 30.77 1.13 -11.53
CA LEU A 306 29.43 0.60 -11.69
C LEU A 306 29.04 -0.31 -10.51
N LEU A 307 29.92 -1.22 -10.12
CA LEU A 307 29.67 -2.12 -8.98
C LEU A 307 29.49 -1.33 -7.67
N SER A 308 30.22 -0.24 -7.45
CA SER A 308 30.03 0.59 -6.26
C SER A 308 28.69 1.34 -6.28
N THR A 309 28.26 1.84 -7.44
CA THR A 309 26.97 2.51 -7.60
C THR A 309 25.79 1.55 -7.44
N ILE A 310 25.84 0.38 -8.10
CA ILE A 310 24.84 -0.68 -7.95
C ILE A 310 24.79 -1.11 -6.48
N ARG A 311 25.95 -1.35 -5.86
CA ARG A 311 26.03 -1.74 -4.45
C ARG A 311 25.43 -0.68 -3.54
N GLY A 312 25.76 0.59 -3.73
CA GLY A 312 25.24 1.71 -2.94
C GLY A 312 23.73 1.92 -3.09
N LYS A 313 23.19 1.74 -4.31
CA LYS A 313 21.75 1.88 -4.59
C LYS A 313 20.93 0.63 -4.22
N LEU A 314 21.55 -0.56 -4.18
CA LEU A 314 20.90 -1.84 -3.85
C LEU A 314 21.26 -2.38 -2.46
N THR A 315 22.00 -1.64 -1.63
CA THR A 315 22.36 -2.02 -0.25
C THR A 315 21.16 -2.30 0.67
N ILE A 316 19.93 -2.03 0.20
CA ILE A 316 18.67 -2.26 0.90
C ILE A 316 18.21 -3.74 0.79
N PHE A 317 18.81 -4.55 -0.10
CA PHE A 317 18.36 -5.94 -0.34
C PHE A 317 19.45 -6.98 -0.12
N SER A 318 19.14 -8.03 0.64
CA SER A 318 20.07 -9.05 1.12
C SER A 318 20.75 -9.87 0.01
N GLY A 319 22.09 -9.83 -0.03
CA GLY A 319 23.00 -10.97 -0.21
C GLY A 319 23.05 -11.76 -1.53
N SER A 320 22.00 -12.49 -1.92
CA SER A 320 22.15 -13.61 -2.87
C SER A 320 22.04 -13.24 -4.35
N VAL A 321 21.15 -12.31 -4.70
CA VAL A 321 20.91 -11.90 -6.11
C VAL A 321 22.04 -11.00 -6.63
N PHE A 322 22.55 -10.10 -5.77
CA PHE A 322 23.65 -9.20 -6.10
C PHE A 322 24.95 -9.97 -6.40
N GLY A 323 25.28 -10.98 -5.60
CA GLY A 323 26.49 -11.77 -5.79
C GLY A 323 26.53 -12.55 -7.12
N LYS A 324 25.37 -13.01 -7.61
CA LYS A 324 25.29 -13.74 -8.89
C LYS A 324 25.33 -12.80 -10.11
N LEU A 325 24.71 -11.63 -10.01
CA LEU A 325 24.81 -10.56 -11.03
C LEU A 325 26.25 -10.06 -11.19
N GLU A 326 26.97 -9.89 -10.08
CA GLU A 326 28.39 -9.51 -10.08
C GLU A 326 29.26 -10.56 -10.79
N GLU A 327 29.01 -11.85 -10.58
CA GLU A 327 29.74 -12.95 -11.21
C GLU A 327 29.54 -13.02 -12.73
N LEU A 328 28.29 -12.88 -13.19
CA LEU A 328 27.96 -12.88 -14.63
C LEU A 328 28.54 -11.67 -15.36
N TRP A 329 28.56 -10.53 -14.68
CA TRP A 329 29.20 -9.33 -15.22
C TRP A 329 30.71 -9.52 -15.34
N ARG A 330 31.37 -10.11 -14.34
CA ARG A 330 32.81 -10.45 -14.41
C ARG A 330 33.11 -11.39 -15.57
N GLN A 331 32.23 -12.37 -15.82
CA GLN A 331 32.37 -13.28 -16.96
C GLN A 331 32.16 -12.57 -18.31
N ALA A 332 31.21 -11.66 -18.45
CA ALA A 332 31.03 -10.88 -19.68
C ALA A 332 32.26 -10.00 -19.98
N VAL A 333 32.79 -9.33 -18.96
CA VAL A 333 34.00 -8.49 -19.07
C VAL A 333 35.24 -9.34 -19.38
N SER A 334 35.37 -10.55 -18.80
CA SER A 334 36.49 -11.45 -19.08
C SER A 334 36.50 -12.00 -20.51
N HIS A 335 35.37 -11.93 -21.22
CA HIS A 335 35.24 -12.28 -22.64
C HIS A 335 35.39 -11.07 -23.57
N GLY A 336 35.82 -9.91 -23.06
CA GLY A 336 36.14 -8.73 -23.86
C GLY A 336 34.93 -7.91 -24.31
N ILE A 337 33.79 -8.06 -23.63
CA ILE A 337 32.55 -7.38 -23.96
C ILE A 337 32.51 -6.02 -23.22
N GLU A 338 32.64 -4.92 -23.95
CA GLU A 338 32.37 -3.58 -23.41
C GLU A 338 30.86 -3.33 -23.33
N LEU A 339 30.33 -3.39 -22.11
CA LEU A 339 28.93 -3.07 -21.83
C LEU A 339 28.81 -1.55 -21.65
N GLY A 340 28.68 -0.82 -22.77
CA GLY A 340 28.50 0.63 -22.81
C GLY A 340 27.13 1.09 -22.34
N LEU A 341 26.75 0.74 -21.12
CA LEU A 341 25.48 1.11 -20.48
C LEU A 341 25.71 2.28 -19.52
N ASP A 342 24.87 3.30 -19.60
CA ASP A 342 24.84 4.37 -18.61
C ASP A 342 24.16 3.94 -17.30
N GLU A 343 24.46 4.67 -16.23
CA GLU A 343 23.98 4.39 -14.87
C GLU A 343 22.44 4.28 -14.79
N GLU A 344 21.75 5.12 -15.56
CA GLU A 344 20.31 5.24 -15.53
C GLU A 344 19.65 4.02 -16.18
N THR A 345 20.18 3.57 -17.32
CA THR A 345 19.74 2.37 -18.04
C THR A 345 19.95 1.11 -17.21
N VAL A 346 21.07 1.00 -16.48
CA VAL A 346 21.36 -0.15 -15.62
C VAL A 346 20.38 -0.22 -14.44
N VAL A 347 20.14 0.91 -13.77
CA VAL A 347 19.18 0.99 -12.65
C VAL A 347 17.77 0.71 -13.13
N ALA A 348 17.37 1.27 -14.29
CA ALA A 348 16.07 1.03 -14.89
C ALA A 348 15.86 -0.44 -15.27
N THR A 349 16.87 -1.09 -15.85
CA THR A 349 16.79 -2.51 -16.25
C THR A 349 16.74 -3.44 -15.04
N ALA A 350 17.53 -3.17 -13.99
CA ALA A 350 17.50 -3.92 -12.75
C ALA A 350 16.15 -3.77 -12.02
N LYS A 351 15.62 -2.55 -11.97
CA LYS A 351 14.30 -2.25 -11.39
C LYS A 351 13.19 -2.92 -12.19
N LEU A 352 13.24 -2.85 -13.53
CA LEU A 352 12.28 -3.51 -14.42
C LEU A 352 12.30 -5.04 -14.28
N ALA A 353 13.49 -5.66 -14.18
CA ALA A 353 13.61 -7.09 -13.96
C ALA A 353 13.03 -7.52 -12.60
N PHE A 354 13.25 -6.72 -11.55
CA PHE A 354 12.67 -6.92 -10.22
C PHE A 354 11.13 -6.80 -10.24
N ASP A 355 10.62 -5.70 -10.80
CA ASP A 355 9.18 -5.41 -10.89
C ASP A 355 8.42 -6.40 -11.79
N THR A 356 9.06 -6.91 -12.85
CA THR A 356 8.39 -7.78 -13.83
C THR A 356 8.46 -9.26 -13.45
N PHE A 357 9.48 -9.70 -12.69
CA PHE A 357 9.71 -11.13 -12.50
C PHE A 357 9.87 -11.58 -11.05
N ILE A 358 10.10 -10.66 -10.10
CA ILE A 358 10.13 -11.00 -8.66
C ILE A 358 8.81 -10.56 -8.00
N ARG A 359 8.32 -9.37 -8.32
CA ARG A 359 7.07 -8.80 -7.79
C ARG A 359 5.80 -9.61 -8.10
N PRO A 360 5.62 -10.29 -9.25
CA PRO A 360 4.34 -10.96 -9.55
C PRO A 360 4.20 -12.39 -9.00
N TYR A 361 5.28 -13.05 -8.55
CA TYR A 361 5.26 -14.50 -8.30
C TYR A 361 5.07 -14.94 -6.84
N ASP A 362 4.81 -14.02 -5.89
CA ASP A 362 4.47 -14.38 -4.49
C ASP A 362 5.38 -15.50 -3.92
N LEU A 363 6.69 -15.47 -4.18
CA LEU A 363 7.59 -16.52 -3.72
C LEU A 363 7.76 -16.37 -2.20
N PRO A 364 7.46 -17.42 -1.39
CA PRO A 364 7.76 -17.39 0.03
C PRO A 364 9.26 -17.18 0.18
N PHE A 365 9.66 -16.23 1.01
CA PHE A 365 11.05 -16.13 1.44
C PHE A 365 11.38 -17.39 2.24
N VAL A 366 11.92 -18.40 1.54
CA VAL A 366 12.48 -19.61 2.17
C VAL A 366 13.97 -19.33 2.39
N PRO A 367 14.44 -19.22 3.63
CA PRO A 367 15.87 -19.19 3.87
C PRO A 367 16.43 -20.57 3.46
N ASN A 368 17.22 -20.57 2.40
CA ASN A 368 18.00 -21.71 1.86
C ASN A 368 17.22 -22.84 1.16
N SER A 369 16.49 -22.55 0.07
CA SER A 369 16.43 -23.42 -1.13
C SER A 369 15.37 -22.91 -2.11
N ILE A 370 15.78 -22.26 -3.19
CA ILE A 370 14.94 -22.06 -4.38
C ILE A 370 15.06 -23.34 -5.21
N GLU A 371 13.93 -23.96 -5.60
CA GLU A 371 13.95 -25.17 -6.42
C GLU A 371 14.61 -24.93 -7.80
N PRO A 372 15.44 -25.88 -8.31
CA PRO A 372 16.25 -25.68 -9.53
C PRO A 372 15.47 -25.35 -10.80
N ALA A 373 14.19 -25.74 -10.89
CA ALA A 373 13.39 -25.57 -12.10
C ALA A 373 12.90 -24.13 -12.35
N VAL A 374 12.82 -23.31 -11.29
CA VAL A 374 12.48 -21.87 -11.40
C VAL A 374 13.72 -21.08 -11.84
N ASP A 375 14.91 -21.55 -11.49
CA ASP A 375 16.20 -20.98 -11.90
C ASP A 375 16.34 -21.01 -13.43
N ASP A 376 16.16 -22.17 -14.08
CA ASP A 376 16.45 -22.33 -15.52
C ASP A 376 15.56 -21.52 -16.48
N ARG A 377 14.27 -21.34 -16.17
CA ARG A 377 13.34 -20.57 -17.04
C ARG A 377 13.50 -19.07 -16.86
N LEU A 378 13.67 -18.62 -15.61
CA LEU A 378 13.95 -17.22 -15.30
C LEU A 378 15.29 -16.81 -15.91
N TRP A 379 16.27 -17.72 -15.81
CA TRP A 379 17.61 -17.57 -16.34
C TRP A 379 17.66 -17.50 -17.87
N ALA A 380 16.98 -18.40 -18.58
CA ALA A 380 16.89 -18.36 -20.05
C ALA A 380 16.27 -17.05 -20.57
N MET A 381 15.42 -16.39 -19.77
CA MET A 381 14.73 -15.18 -20.16
C MET A 381 15.53 -13.91 -19.83
N VAL A 382 16.21 -13.88 -18.68
CA VAL A 382 17.20 -12.84 -18.34
C VAL A 382 18.37 -12.88 -19.33
N GLU A 383 18.85 -14.06 -19.71
CA GLU A 383 19.87 -14.23 -20.74
C GLU A 383 19.39 -13.69 -22.10
N LYS A 384 18.12 -13.90 -22.45
CA LYS A 384 17.52 -13.36 -23.69
C LYS A 384 17.40 -11.83 -23.66
N LEU A 385 17.10 -11.25 -22.50
CA LEU A 385 17.02 -9.81 -22.28
C LEU A 385 18.40 -9.15 -22.36
N ILE A 386 19.40 -9.74 -21.70
CA ILE A 386 20.80 -9.31 -21.76
C ILE A 386 21.33 -9.43 -23.20
N ARG A 387 21.08 -10.56 -23.89
CA ARG A 387 21.43 -10.73 -25.31
C ARG A 387 20.70 -9.75 -26.23
N SER A 388 19.49 -9.29 -25.89
CA SER A 388 18.76 -8.28 -26.67
C SER A 388 19.26 -6.84 -26.45
N ALA A 389 19.77 -6.56 -25.24
CA ALA A 389 20.40 -5.29 -24.87
C ALA A 389 21.84 -5.18 -25.39
N MET A 390 22.50 -6.32 -25.59
CA MET A 390 23.80 -6.44 -26.24
C MET A 390 23.64 -6.45 -27.76
N LYS A 391 23.39 -5.29 -28.37
CA LYS A 391 23.63 -5.14 -29.82
C LYS A 391 25.12 -4.90 -30.05
N PRO A 392 25.76 -5.56 -31.03
CA PRO A 392 27.07 -5.10 -31.48
C PRO A 392 26.89 -3.69 -32.04
N ARG A 393 27.72 -2.74 -31.58
CA ARG A 393 27.87 -1.48 -32.33
C ARG A 393 28.42 -1.83 -33.73
N PRO A 394 27.92 -1.21 -34.81
CA PRO A 394 28.53 -1.35 -36.13
C PRO A 394 29.97 -0.89 -36.13
#